data_AF-A0A3M1ME17-F1
#
_entry.id   AF-A0A3M1ME17-F1
#
_cell.length_a   1.000
_cell.length_b   1.000
_cell.length_c   1.000
_cell.angle_alpha   90.00
_cell.angle_beta   90.00
_cell.angle_gamma   90.00
#
_symmetry.space_group_name_H-M   'P 1'
#
loop_
_entity.id
_entity.type
_entity.pdbx_description
1 polymer ?
#
loop_
_entity_poly.entity_id
_entity_poly.type
_entity_poly.pdbx_seq_one_letter_code
_entity_poly.pdbx_strand_id
1 'polypeptide(L)'
;MSRLAIAVAVFLASPALAGSPGGIWRTEANDEGNYLHVEITPCRTDAALWCGTIVSARNSAGKPIASAHIGRQMIAGMKPDGPDAWSGGTIWAPDDDETYSSNMRLKGNLLSVEGCVFGGLICRGQDWRRVK
;
A
#
# COMPACT_ATOMS: atom_id res chain seq x y z
N MET A 1 -1.10 51.59 -37.40
CA MET A 1 -1.30 51.37 -35.95
C MET A 1 -1.91 49.98 -35.80
N SER A 2 -1.27 49.12 -35.01
CA SER A 2 -1.81 47.91 -34.35
C SER A 2 -0.76 46.80 -34.41
N ARG A 3 -0.04 46.62 -33.29
CA ARG A 3 0.79 45.44 -33.04
C ARG A 3 -0.05 44.55 -32.13
N LEU A 4 -0.58 43.44 -32.66
CA LEU A 4 -1.18 42.39 -31.83
C LEU A 4 -0.09 41.80 -30.94
N ALA A 5 -0.21 41.96 -29.63
CA ALA A 5 0.62 41.28 -28.65
C ALA A 5 -0.02 39.90 -28.36
N ILE A 6 0.64 38.83 -28.77
CA ILE A 6 0.28 37.45 -28.41
C ILE A 6 0.78 37.23 -26.98
N ALA A 7 -0.13 37.17 -26.01
CA ALA A 7 0.18 36.79 -24.64
C ALA A 7 0.29 35.26 -24.56
N VAL A 8 1.51 34.75 -24.42
CA VAL A 8 1.77 33.33 -24.15
C VAL A 8 1.50 33.09 -22.66
N ALA A 9 0.38 32.45 -22.35
CA ALA A 9 0.09 31.97 -21.01
C ALA A 9 0.93 30.72 -20.71
N VAL A 10 1.99 30.87 -19.92
CA VAL A 10 2.78 29.75 -19.41
C VAL A 10 2.00 29.11 -18.26
N PHE A 11 1.35 27.98 -18.53
CA PHE A 11 0.79 27.13 -17.48
C PHE A 11 1.92 26.42 -16.74
N LEU A 12 2.22 26.88 -15.53
CA LEU A 12 3.08 26.16 -14.59
C LEU A 12 2.31 24.94 -14.08
N ALA A 13 2.53 23.77 -14.68
CA ALA A 13 2.07 22.51 -14.10
C ALA A 13 2.90 22.24 -12.84
N SER A 14 2.29 22.39 -11.65
CA SER A 14 2.91 21.96 -10.41
C SER A 14 3.08 20.44 -10.43
N PRO A 15 4.26 19.90 -10.09
CA PRO A 15 4.41 18.45 -9.95
C PRO A 15 3.46 17.98 -8.85
N ALA A 16 2.60 17.01 -9.16
CA ALA A 16 1.87 16.29 -8.13
C ALA A 16 2.90 15.55 -7.27
N LEU A 17 2.97 15.90 -5.98
CA LEU A 17 3.79 15.16 -5.02
C LEU A 17 3.18 13.76 -4.88
N ALA A 18 3.83 12.75 -5.47
CA ALA A 18 3.49 11.36 -5.22
C ALA A 18 3.80 11.03 -3.75
N GLY A 19 2.85 10.42 -3.06
CA GLY A 19 3.01 9.93 -1.70
C GLY A 19 3.90 8.69 -1.63
N SER A 20 4.40 8.43 -0.43
CA SER A 20 5.20 7.24 -0.12
C SER A 20 4.33 6.18 0.57
N PRO A 21 4.45 4.89 0.19
CA PRO A 21 3.75 3.81 0.87
C PRO A 21 4.47 3.43 2.17
N GLY A 22 5.68 3.94 2.42
CA GLY A 22 6.47 3.63 3.60
C GLY A 22 5.79 4.06 4.90
N GLY A 23 5.97 3.26 5.95
CA GLY A 23 5.43 3.50 7.29
C GLY A 23 4.61 2.33 7.82
N ILE A 24 3.96 2.52 8.96
CA ILE A 24 3.15 1.49 9.61
C ILE A 24 1.68 1.67 9.23
N TRP A 25 1.06 0.57 8.81
CA TRP A 25 -0.31 0.51 8.34
C TRP A 25 -1.14 -0.44 9.19
N ARG A 26 -2.32 -0.01 9.58
CA ARG A 26 -3.34 -0.84 10.21
C ARG A 26 -4.19 -1.47 9.10
N THR A 27 -4.25 -2.80 9.08
CA THR A 27 -5.16 -3.55 8.20
C THR A 27 -6.62 -3.30 8.56
N GLU A 28 -7.53 -3.72 7.69
CA GLU A 28 -8.91 -3.91 8.13
C GLU A 28 -8.98 -4.95 9.24
N ALA A 29 -10.04 -4.86 10.05
CA ALA A 29 -10.28 -5.82 11.09
C ALA A 29 -10.92 -7.09 10.50
N ASN A 30 -10.53 -8.26 11.00
CA ASN A 30 -11.23 -9.49 10.69
C ASN A 30 -12.59 -9.56 11.42
N ASP A 31 -13.30 -10.67 11.27
CA ASP A 31 -14.63 -10.88 11.87
C ASP A 31 -14.63 -10.81 13.41
N GLU A 32 -13.49 -11.06 14.05
CA GLU A 32 -13.31 -10.96 15.51
C GLU A 32 -12.94 -9.53 15.95
N GLY A 33 -12.78 -8.60 15.00
CA GLY A 33 -12.33 -7.24 15.23
C GLY A 33 -10.81 -7.09 15.42
N ASN A 34 -10.05 -8.18 15.24
CA ASN A 34 -8.59 -8.18 15.33
C ASN A 34 -7.98 -7.61 14.05
N TYR A 35 -6.85 -6.91 14.17
CA TYR A 35 -6.16 -6.32 13.02
C TYR A 35 -4.64 -6.39 13.18
N LEU A 36 -3.93 -6.25 12.07
CA LEU A 36 -2.47 -6.25 12.05
C LEU A 36 -1.95 -4.83 11.87
N HIS A 37 -0.76 -4.58 12.41
CA HIS A 37 0.10 -3.49 11.95
C HIS A 37 1.18 -4.08 11.03
N VAL A 38 1.28 -3.54 9.84
CA VAL A 38 2.25 -3.92 8.81
C VAL A 38 3.16 -2.73 8.56
N GLU A 39 4.46 -2.91 8.76
CA GLU A 39 5.46 -1.91 8.42
C GLU A 39 5.91 -2.11 6.97
N ILE A 40 5.71 -1.08 6.14
CA ILE A 40 6.16 -1.05 4.75
C ILE A 40 7.46 -0.26 4.66
N THR A 41 8.48 -0.87 4.07
CA THR A 41 9.81 -0.29 3.85
C THR A 41 10.32 -0.66 2.45
N PRO A 42 11.40 -0.02 1.96
CA PRO A 42 12.13 -0.57 0.82
C PRO A 42 12.53 -2.03 1.08
N CYS A 43 12.46 -2.87 0.06
CA CYS A 43 12.85 -4.28 0.18
C CYS A 43 14.36 -4.39 0.44
N ARG A 44 14.75 -5.32 1.32
CA ARG A 44 16.17 -5.52 1.71
C ARG A 44 17.09 -5.83 0.52
N THR A 45 16.59 -6.57 -0.46
CA THR A 45 17.36 -7.02 -1.63
C THR A 45 17.33 -6.04 -2.80
N ASP A 46 16.35 -5.13 -2.83
CA ASP A 46 16.18 -4.13 -3.89
C ASP A 46 15.44 -2.91 -3.32
N ALA A 47 16.17 -1.81 -3.13
CA ALA A 47 15.62 -0.60 -2.54
C ALA A 47 14.65 0.17 -3.46
N ALA A 48 14.53 -0.23 -4.74
CA ALA A 48 13.54 0.33 -5.65
C ALA A 48 12.15 -0.31 -5.47
N LEU A 49 12.07 -1.45 -4.77
CA LEU A 49 10.84 -2.18 -4.49
C LEU A 49 10.39 -1.96 -3.05
N TRP A 50 9.09 -2.16 -2.80
CA TRP A 50 8.49 -2.04 -1.47
C TRP A 50 8.04 -3.39 -0.92
N CYS A 51 8.33 -3.63 0.35
CA CYS A 51 8.02 -4.85 1.07
C CYS A 51 7.33 -4.49 2.40
N GLY A 52 6.46 -5.36 2.90
CA GLY A 52 5.69 -5.14 4.12
C GLY A 52 5.83 -6.32 5.08
N THR A 53 6.09 -6.03 6.36
CA THR A 53 6.26 -7.05 7.42
C THR A 53 5.27 -6.83 8.55
N ILE A 54 4.69 -7.89 9.08
CA ILE A 54 3.78 -7.82 10.23
C ILE A 54 4.60 -7.49 11.48
N VAL A 55 4.35 -6.34 12.11
CA VAL A 55 5.10 -5.89 13.29
C VAL A 55 4.31 -5.99 14.59
N SER A 56 2.98 -6.03 14.53
CA SER A 56 2.15 -6.37 15.70
C SER A 56 0.75 -6.83 15.30
N ALA A 57 0.11 -7.60 16.16
CA ALA A 57 -1.32 -7.91 16.10
C ALA A 57 -2.05 -7.23 17.26
N ARG A 58 -3.28 -6.78 17.02
CA ARG A 58 -4.10 -6.04 17.98
C ARG A 58 -5.52 -6.63 18.01
N ASN A 59 -6.13 -6.67 19.18
CA ASN A 59 -7.54 -7.02 19.28
C ASN A 59 -8.48 -5.83 18.99
N SER A 60 -9.79 -6.07 19.03
CA SER A 60 -10.83 -5.05 18.83
C SER A 60 -10.75 -3.85 19.79
N ALA A 61 -10.14 -4.03 20.97
CA ALA A 61 -9.87 -2.96 21.93
C ALA A 61 -8.52 -2.25 21.71
N GLY A 62 -7.78 -2.59 20.65
CA GLY A 62 -6.46 -2.06 20.34
C GLY A 62 -5.33 -2.60 21.22
N LYS A 63 -5.58 -3.61 22.05
CA LYS A 63 -4.55 -4.23 22.89
C LYS A 63 -3.68 -5.18 22.08
N PRO A 64 -2.35 -5.21 22.29
CA PRO A 64 -1.50 -6.18 21.63
C PRO A 64 -1.88 -7.61 22.03
N ILE A 65 -1.87 -8.49 21.03
CA ILE A 65 -2.11 -9.92 21.17
C ILE A 65 -0.95 -10.71 20.56
N ALA A 66 -0.74 -11.92 21.05
CA ALA A 66 0.24 -12.83 20.45
C ALA A 66 -0.26 -13.30 19.07
N SER A 67 0.66 -13.45 18.13
CA SER A 67 0.41 -14.06 16.82
C SER A 67 1.68 -14.72 16.31
N ALA A 68 1.55 -15.89 15.71
CA ALA A 68 2.65 -16.60 15.07
C ALA A 68 3.16 -15.88 13.79
N HIS A 69 2.42 -14.91 13.28
CA HIS A 69 2.74 -14.20 12.04
C HIS A 69 3.56 -12.92 12.26
N ILE A 70 3.82 -12.52 13.52
CA ILE A 70 4.70 -11.38 13.80
C ILE A 70 6.09 -11.67 13.24
N GLY A 71 6.62 -10.75 12.44
CA GLY A 71 7.89 -10.88 11.72
C GLY A 71 7.78 -11.55 10.34
N ARG A 72 6.61 -12.08 9.96
CA ARG A 72 6.38 -12.63 8.62
C ARG A 72 6.23 -11.48 7.61
N GLN A 73 6.89 -11.62 6.46
CA GLN A 73 6.70 -10.73 5.32
C GLN A 73 5.31 -10.99 4.70
N MET A 74 4.48 -9.96 4.65
CA MET A 74 3.13 -9.99 4.10
C MET A 74 3.08 -9.43 2.68
N ILE A 75 3.84 -8.36 2.38
CA ILE A 75 3.90 -7.74 1.06
C ILE A 75 5.32 -7.93 0.49
N ALA A 76 5.43 -8.32 -0.78
CA ALA A 76 6.72 -8.56 -1.43
C ALA A 76 6.83 -7.86 -2.78
N GLY A 77 7.92 -7.12 -3.00
CA GLY A 77 8.36 -6.72 -4.33
C GLY A 77 7.47 -5.74 -5.08
N MET A 78 6.72 -4.89 -4.37
CA MET A 78 5.82 -3.93 -5.00
C MET A 78 6.60 -2.86 -5.75
N LYS A 79 6.35 -2.73 -7.06
CA LYS A 79 7.03 -1.79 -7.96
C LYS A 79 6.18 -0.54 -8.18
N PRO A 80 6.75 0.67 -8.21
CA PRO A 80 6.03 1.87 -8.61
C PRO A 80 5.39 1.72 -9.99
N ASP A 81 4.09 2.05 -10.10
CA ASP A 81 3.27 1.90 -11.31
C ASP A 81 2.43 3.17 -11.59
N GLY A 82 3.01 4.32 -11.26
CA GLY A 82 2.39 5.63 -11.38
C GLY A 82 2.37 6.40 -10.07
N PRO A 83 1.84 7.63 -10.07
CA PRO A 83 1.67 8.40 -8.84
C PRO A 83 0.78 7.62 -7.87
N ASP A 84 1.28 7.44 -6.64
CA ASP A 84 0.54 6.78 -5.57
C ASP A 84 0.06 5.35 -5.88
N ALA A 85 0.71 4.66 -6.83
CA ALA A 85 0.32 3.32 -7.26
C ALA A 85 1.52 2.37 -7.32
N TRP A 86 1.30 1.12 -6.91
CA TRP A 86 2.28 0.05 -7.01
C TRP A 86 1.63 -1.25 -7.48
N SER A 87 2.35 -2.02 -8.28
CA SER A 87 1.90 -3.31 -8.82
C SER A 87 3.08 -4.28 -8.99
N GLY A 88 2.80 -5.47 -9.53
CA GLY A 88 3.83 -6.46 -9.90
C GLY A 88 4.47 -7.23 -8.74
N GLY A 89 4.09 -6.91 -7.50
CA GLY A 89 4.47 -7.67 -6.32
C GLY A 89 3.40 -8.67 -5.89
N THR A 90 3.54 -9.20 -4.69
CA THR A 90 2.60 -10.16 -4.11
C THR A 90 2.21 -9.80 -2.68
N ILE A 91 1.07 -10.34 -2.24
CA ILE A 91 0.61 -10.30 -0.86
C ILE A 91 0.29 -11.71 -0.39
N TRP A 92 0.79 -12.06 0.80
CA TRP A 92 0.41 -13.27 1.52
C TRP A 92 -0.78 -12.98 2.43
N ALA A 93 -1.79 -13.85 2.41
CA ALA A 93 -3.02 -13.71 3.17
C ALA A 93 -3.05 -14.73 4.34
N PRO A 94 -3.22 -14.27 5.60
CA PRO A 94 -3.17 -15.14 6.77
C PRO A 94 -4.42 -16.02 6.95
N ASP A 95 -5.53 -15.67 6.31
CA ASP A 95 -6.82 -16.35 6.41
C ASP A 95 -6.84 -17.70 5.70
N ASP A 96 -6.08 -17.85 4.61
CA ASP A 96 -5.96 -19.10 3.86
C ASP A 96 -4.51 -19.57 3.63
N ASP A 97 -3.52 -18.83 4.13
CA ASP A 97 -2.08 -19.08 3.99
C ASP A 97 -1.61 -19.09 2.52
N GLU A 98 -2.34 -18.41 1.63
CA GLU A 98 -2.01 -18.33 0.21
C GLU A 98 -1.33 -17.00 -0.16
N THR A 99 -0.69 -16.98 -1.34
CA THR A 99 -0.03 -15.78 -1.89
C THR A 99 -0.66 -15.36 -3.21
N TYR A 100 -1.00 -14.09 -3.31
CA TYR A 100 -1.70 -13.48 -4.44
C TYR A 100 -0.86 -12.42 -5.13
N SER A 101 -1.08 -12.21 -6.43
CA SER A 101 -0.58 -11.00 -7.11
C SER A 101 -1.19 -9.78 -6.44
N SER A 102 -0.41 -8.71 -6.27
CA SER A 102 -0.87 -7.55 -5.49
C SER A 102 -0.84 -6.24 -6.27
N ASN A 103 -1.82 -5.39 -5.98
CA ASN A 103 -1.88 -3.99 -6.38
C ASN A 103 -2.08 -3.13 -5.13
N MET A 104 -1.45 -1.96 -5.10
CA MET A 104 -1.61 -0.98 -4.03
C MET A 104 -1.90 0.42 -4.59
N ARG A 105 -2.80 1.16 -3.94
CA ARG A 105 -3.07 2.56 -4.25
C ARG A 105 -3.14 3.41 -2.98
N LEU A 106 -2.42 4.52 -2.98
CA LEU A 106 -2.38 5.46 -1.86
C LEU A 106 -3.32 6.64 -2.14
N LYS A 107 -4.11 7.00 -1.12
CA LYS A 107 -4.93 8.22 -1.11
C LYS A 107 -4.84 8.88 0.26
N GLY A 108 -3.89 9.79 0.41
CA GLY A 108 -3.60 10.45 1.68
C GLY A 108 -3.10 9.45 2.74
N ASN A 109 -3.96 9.11 3.71
CA ASN A 109 -3.66 8.15 4.80
C ASN A 109 -4.40 6.81 4.65
N LEU A 110 -4.94 6.55 3.45
CA LEU A 110 -5.59 5.30 3.08
C LEU A 110 -4.73 4.59 2.04
N LEU A 111 -4.37 3.34 2.29
CA LEU A 111 -3.69 2.47 1.34
C LEU A 111 -4.63 1.34 0.99
N SER A 112 -5.19 1.36 -0.21
CA SER A 112 -5.95 0.23 -0.74
C SER A 112 -4.96 -0.84 -1.16
N VAL A 113 -5.09 -2.05 -0.63
CA VAL A 113 -4.22 -3.20 -0.91
C VAL A 113 -5.08 -4.34 -1.41
N GLU A 114 -4.80 -4.82 -2.62
CA GLU A 114 -5.55 -5.88 -3.28
C GLU A 114 -4.68 -7.12 -3.46
N GLY A 115 -5.30 -8.30 -3.26
CA GLY A 115 -4.82 -9.60 -3.69
C GLY A 115 -5.68 -10.10 -4.86
N CYS A 116 -5.04 -10.53 -5.94
CA CYS A 116 -5.71 -10.95 -7.17
C CYS A 116 -5.28 -12.36 -7.61
N VAL A 117 -6.23 -13.08 -8.22
CA VAL A 117 -6.03 -14.39 -8.87
C VAL A 117 -6.23 -14.29 -10.39
N PHE A 118 -5.95 -15.38 -11.12
CA PHE A 118 -6.10 -15.47 -12.58
C PHE A 118 -5.41 -14.33 -13.35
N GLY A 119 -4.18 -13.99 -12.96
CA GLY A 119 -3.40 -12.94 -13.62
C GLY A 119 -3.94 -11.52 -13.42
N GLY A 120 -4.75 -11.28 -12.38
CA GLY A 120 -5.26 -9.94 -12.04
C GLY A 120 -6.74 -9.71 -12.36
N LEU A 121 -7.48 -10.72 -12.82
CA LEU A 121 -8.88 -10.56 -13.26
C LEU A 121 -9.89 -10.55 -12.12
N ILE A 122 -9.60 -11.27 -11.02
CA ILE A 122 -10.46 -11.32 -9.84
C ILE A 122 -9.64 -10.89 -8.64
N CYS A 123 -10.01 -9.75 -8.05
CA CYS A 123 -9.29 -9.16 -6.94
C CYS A 123 -10.21 -9.01 -5.73
N ARG A 124 -9.63 -9.13 -4.53
CA ARG A 124 -10.22 -8.71 -3.26
C ARG A 124 -9.23 -7.79 -2.57
N GLY A 125 -9.72 -6.73 -1.96
CA GLY A 125 -8.87 -5.74 -1.31
C GLY A 125 -9.37 -5.29 0.04
N GLN A 126 -8.48 -4.62 0.74
CA GLN A 126 -8.70 -3.95 2.01
C GLN A 126 -8.19 -2.53 1.95
N ASP A 127 -8.83 -1.64 2.71
CA ASP A 127 -8.44 -0.26 2.89
C ASP A 127 -7.68 -0.08 4.21
N TRP A 128 -6.34 -0.06 4.12
CA TRP A 128 -5.47 0.07 5.27
C TRP A 128 -5.32 1.53 5.69
N ARG A 129 -5.24 1.76 7.01
CA ARG A 129 -5.13 3.10 7.59
C ARG A 129 -3.72 3.34 8.10
N ARG A 130 -3.10 4.46 7.73
CA ARG A 130 -1.79 4.84 8.25
C ARG A 130 -1.86 5.03 9.77
N VAL A 131 -0.94 4.40 10.49
CA VAL A 131 -0.76 4.62 11.93
C VAL A 131 0.04 5.92 12.12
N LYS A 132 -0.46 6.80 12.99
CA LYS A 132 0.20 8.07 13.32
C LYS A 132 1.25 7.90 14.41
#